data_AF-A0A949Q6D7-F1
#
_entry.id   AF-A0A949Q6D7-F1
#
_cell.length_a   1.000
_cell.length_b   1.000
_cell.length_c   1.000
_cell.angle_alpha   90.00
_cell.angle_beta   90.00
_cell.angle_gamma   90.00
#
_symmetry.space_group_name_H-M   'P 1'
#
loop_
_entity.id
_entity.type
_entity.pdbx_description
1 polymer ?
#
loop_
_entity_poly.entity_id
_entity_poly.type
_entity_poly.pdbx_seq_one_letter_code
_entity_poly.pdbx_strand_id
1 'polypeptide(L)'
;APTRLLAIAEDAGLLDEIGGWALREACRQCSAWSLAGMDIPVSVNLAASQFRRGDLVDAVRLALSETALPGRLLTVEVQEGVLVQEGLLIRPQLEALRINGVRISVDDFGTGVAGIAVLRQFPIDELKVDRSVIARLPGTADDRAMVDTALRHARQLNIDCVAEGVESAAQWAFLAEHGWHAAQGWHISHPMAGTFIPGFVRNEPDAIAASRRADA
;
A
#
# COMPACT_ATOMS: atom_id res chain seq x y z
N ALA A 1 -14.96 -6.37 -7.28
CA ALA A 1 -13.72 -6.62 -6.50
C ALA A 1 -13.07 -7.94 -6.94
N PRO A 2 -11.74 -8.04 -6.98
CA PRO A 2 -11.00 -9.21 -7.45
C PRO A 2 -11.13 -10.45 -6.54
N THR A 3 -11.90 -10.38 -5.45
CA THR A 3 -12.05 -11.44 -4.44
C THR A 3 -12.37 -12.82 -5.03
N ARG A 4 -13.21 -12.87 -6.09
CA ARG A 4 -13.52 -14.13 -6.78
C ARG A 4 -12.34 -14.66 -7.59
N LEU A 5 -11.58 -13.78 -8.25
CA LEU A 5 -10.38 -14.16 -9.00
C LEU A 5 -9.28 -14.63 -8.05
N LEU A 6 -9.08 -13.94 -6.93
CA LEU A 6 -8.07 -14.28 -5.93
C LEU A 6 -8.37 -15.65 -5.30
N ALA A 7 -9.62 -15.94 -4.95
CA ALA A 7 -9.99 -17.26 -4.44
C ALA A 7 -9.70 -18.37 -5.46
N ILE A 8 -10.03 -18.15 -6.74
CA ILE A 8 -9.72 -19.12 -7.82
C ILE A 8 -8.21 -19.28 -8.00
N ALA A 9 -7.46 -18.18 -7.95
CA ALA A 9 -6.01 -18.21 -8.07
C ALA A 9 -5.36 -18.93 -6.88
N GLU A 10 -5.90 -18.78 -5.68
CA GLU A 10 -5.47 -19.51 -4.48
C GLU A 10 -5.71 -21.01 -4.64
N ASP A 11 -6.93 -21.42 -5.03
CA ASP A 11 -7.28 -22.81 -5.31
C ASP A 11 -6.40 -23.43 -6.41
N ALA A 12 -5.99 -22.60 -7.38
CA ALA A 12 -5.12 -23.01 -8.48
C ALA A 12 -3.61 -22.91 -8.17
N GLY A 13 -3.22 -22.41 -6.99
CA GLY A 13 -1.82 -22.20 -6.60
C GLY A 13 -1.10 -21.09 -7.39
N LEU A 14 -1.84 -20.17 -8.02
CA LEU A 14 -1.33 -19.14 -8.93
C LEU A 14 -1.01 -17.80 -8.26
N LEU A 15 -1.24 -17.66 -6.95
CA LEU A 15 -1.05 -16.39 -6.25
C LEU A 15 0.39 -15.88 -6.36
N ASP A 16 1.36 -16.79 -6.29
CA ASP A 16 2.76 -16.42 -6.37
C ASP A 16 3.16 -15.97 -7.78
N GLU A 17 2.68 -16.62 -8.84
CA GLU A 17 2.93 -16.15 -10.21
C GLU A 17 2.28 -14.80 -10.47
N ILE A 18 1.05 -14.59 -9.98
CA ILE A 18 0.34 -13.31 -10.08
C ILE A 18 1.10 -12.21 -9.33
N GLY A 19 1.55 -12.49 -8.10
CA GLY A 19 2.34 -11.55 -7.30
C GLY A 19 3.66 -11.19 -8.00
N GLY A 20 4.38 -12.18 -8.53
CA GLY A 20 5.61 -11.95 -9.29
C GLY A 20 5.38 -11.15 -10.58
N TRP A 21 4.29 -11.41 -11.30
CA TRP A 21 3.91 -10.61 -12.47
C TRP A 21 3.53 -9.18 -12.09
N ALA A 22 2.71 -8.99 -11.06
CA ALA A 22 2.25 -7.69 -10.60
C ALA A 22 3.43 -6.80 -10.17
N LEU A 23 4.41 -7.37 -9.44
CA LEU A 23 5.65 -6.68 -9.07
C LEU A 23 6.40 -6.17 -10.30
N ARG A 24 6.64 -7.04 -11.30
CA ARG A 24 7.37 -6.65 -12.52
C ARG A 24 6.61 -5.59 -13.31
N GLU A 25 5.30 -5.74 -13.45
CA GLU A 25 4.47 -4.80 -14.20
C GLU A 25 4.38 -3.44 -13.50
N ALA A 26 4.27 -3.41 -12.17
CA ALA A 26 4.32 -2.18 -11.39
C ALA A 26 5.66 -1.46 -11.58
N CYS A 27 6.79 -2.18 -11.48
CA CYS A 27 8.12 -1.62 -11.72
C CYS A 27 8.26 -1.06 -13.14
N ARG A 28 7.79 -1.82 -14.15
CA ARG A 28 7.84 -1.42 -15.57
C ARG A 28 7.02 -0.15 -15.82
N GLN A 29 5.80 -0.10 -15.28
CA GLN A 29 4.90 1.03 -15.45
C GLN A 29 5.40 2.28 -14.71
N CYS A 30 5.90 2.12 -13.49
CA CYS A 30 6.50 3.22 -12.72
C CYS A 30 7.75 3.79 -13.40
N SER A 31 8.61 2.93 -13.94
CA SER A 31 9.78 3.37 -14.73
C SER A 31 9.38 4.15 -15.97
N ALA A 32 8.32 3.73 -16.68
CA ALA A 32 7.80 4.48 -17.81
C ALA A 32 7.32 5.89 -17.44
N TRP A 33 6.72 6.07 -16.25
CA TRP A 33 6.36 7.40 -15.75
C TRP A 33 7.60 8.23 -15.39
N SER A 34 8.59 7.63 -14.73
CA SER A 34 9.84 8.32 -14.36
C SER A 34 10.61 8.80 -15.60
N LEU A 35 10.70 7.97 -16.65
CA LEU A 35 11.27 8.35 -17.95
C LEU A 35 10.50 9.48 -18.65
N ALA A 36 9.19 9.59 -18.39
CA ALA A 36 8.36 10.71 -18.84
C ALA A 36 8.45 11.95 -17.93
N GLY A 37 9.40 11.97 -16.97
CA GLY A 37 9.65 13.08 -16.05
C GLY A 37 8.71 13.13 -14.85
N MET A 38 8.06 12.02 -14.50
CA MET A 38 7.13 11.92 -13.36
C MET A 38 7.50 10.77 -12.43
N ASP A 39 8.09 11.12 -11.30
CA ASP A 39 8.39 10.17 -10.23
C ASP A 39 7.12 9.92 -9.38
N ILE A 40 6.28 8.98 -9.85
CA ILE A 40 5.05 8.56 -9.17
C ILE A 40 5.30 7.20 -8.51
N PRO A 41 5.40 7.13 -7.17
CA PRO A 41 5.61 5.86 -6.47
C PRO A 41 4.46 4.87 -6.68
N VAL A 42 4.78 3.58 -6.62
CA VAL A 42 3.82 2.49 -6.69
C VAL A 42 3.96 1.57 -5.49
N SER A 43 2.83 1.09 -4.98
CA SER A 43 2.80 0.08 -3.92
C SER A 43 2.33 -1.27 -4.45
N VAL A 44 2.96 -2.36 -4.01
CA VAL A 44 2.62 -3.73 -4.40
C VAL A 44 2.40 -4.58 -3.15
N ASN A 45 1.26 -5.27 -3.11
CA ASN A 45 0.93 -6.20 -2.05
C ASN A 45 1.76 -7.48 -2.13
N LEU A 46 2.33 -7.89 -1.01
CA LEU A 46 3.08 -9.14 -0.88
C LEU A 46 2.29 -10.17 -0.07
N ALA A 47 2.17 -11.36 -0.61
CA ALA A 47 1.59 -12.49 0.10
C ALA A 47 2.62 -13.11 1.07
N ALA A 48 2.13 -13.67 2.18
CA ALA A 48 2.96 -14.40 3.15
C ALA A 48 3.75 -15.56 2.51
N SER A 49 3.17 -16.23 1.51
CA SER A 49 3.83 -17.29 0.74
C SER A 49 5.13 -16.84 0.07
N GLN A 50 5.17 -15.60 -0.43
CA GLN A 50 6.35 -15.05 -1.10
C GLN A 50 7.53 -14.86 -0.12
N PHE A 51 7.25 -14.50 1.14
CA PHE A 51 8.29 -14.45 2.18
C PHE A 51 8.81 -15.84 2.55
N ARG A 52 7.95 -16.86 2.57
CA ARG A 52 8.33 -18.24 2.90
C ARG A 52 9.16 -18.91 1.82
N ARG A 53 8.98 -18.53 0.55
CA ARG A 53 9.81 -19.02 -0.56
C ARG A 53 11.27 -18.59 -0.48
N GLY A 54 11.54 -17.43 0.11
CA GLY A 54 12.89 -16.92 0.34
C GLY A 54 13.58 -16.30 -0.89
N ASP A 55 12.93 -16.26 -2.05
CA ASP A 55 13.43 -15.65 -3.29
C ASP A 55 12.91 -14.23 -3.55
N LEU A 56 12.08 -13.69 -2.64
CA LEU A 56 11.44 -12.38 -2.77
C LEU A 56 12.45 -11.23 -2.99
N VAL A 57 13.53 -11.19 -2.19
CA VAL A 57 14.53 -10.11 -2.29
C VAL A 57 15.20 -10.12 -3.65
N ASP A 58 15.54 -11.30 -4.18
CA ASP A 58 16.15 -11.44 -5.49
C ASP A 58 15.16 -11.09 -6.61
N ALA A 59 13.89 -11.46 -6.47
CA ALA A 59 12.84 -11.10 -7.42
C ALA A 59 12.65 -9.57 -7.50
N VAL A 60 12.64 -8.87 -6.36
CA VAL A 60 12.55 -7.40 -6.32
C VAL A 60 13.80 -6.76 -6.92
N ARG A 61 14.99 -7.24 -6.57
CA ARG A 61 16.25 -6.73 -7.16
C ARG A 61 16.27 -6.88 -8.67
N LEU A 62 15.85 -8.04 -9.18
CA LEU A 62 15.74 -8.29 -10.60
C LEU A 62 14.78 -7.30 -11.26
N ALA A 63 13.55 -7.17 -10.75
CA ALA A 63 12.54 -6.25 -11.29
C ALA A 63 13.01 -4.78 -11.31
N LEU A 64 13.66 -4.30 -10.24
CA LEU A 64 14.24 -2.95 -10.18
C LEU A 64 15.35 -2.77 -11.22
N SER A 65 16.25 -3.75 -11.34
CA SER A 65 17.37 -3.68 -12.29
C SER A 65 16.94 -3.73 -13.76
N GLU A 66 16.00 -4.60 -14.12
CA GLU A 66 15.48 -4.73 -15.49
C GLU A 66 14.75 -3.47 -15.97
N THR A 67 14.14 -2.74 -15.04
CA THR A 67 13.37 -1.52 -15.32
C THR A 67 14.16 -0.25 -15.07
N ALA A 68 15.38 -0.35 -14.55
CA ALA A 68 16.19 0.75 -14.03
C ALA A 68 15.42 1.67 -13.05
N LEU A 69 14.42 1.12 -12.34
CA LEU A 69 13.60 1.87 -11.41
C LEU A 69 14.37 2.14 -10.12
N PRO A 70 14.47 3.39 -9.64
CA PRO A 70 14.99 3.66 -8.31
C PRO A 70 14.10 3.03 -7.24
N GLY A 71 14.70 2.25 -6.32
CA GLY A 71 13.94 1.53 -5.28
C GLY A 71 13.01 2.41 -4.44
N ARG A 72 13.33 3.70 -4.25
CA ARG A 72 12.50 4.67 -3.51
C ARG A 72 11.09 4.87 -4.08
N LEU A 73 10.87 4.49 -5.35
CA LEU A 73 9.58 4.59 -6.03
C LEU A 73 8.76 3.29 -5.93
N LEU A 74 9.32 2.23 -5.34
CA LEU A 74 8.61 1.00 -5.04
C LEU A 74 8.38 0.92 -3.53
N THR A 75 7.12 0.74 -3.16
CA THR A 75 6.70 0.36 -1.81
C THR A 75 6.18 -1.08 -1.86
N VAL A 76 6.56 -1.90 -0.89
CA VAL A 76 5.92 -3.20 -0.68
C VAL A 76 4.99 -3.16 0.52
N GLU A 77 3.80 -3.72 0.37
CA GLU A 77 2.77 -3.75 1.39
C GLU A 77 2.72 -5.14 2.03
N VAL A 78 2.74 -5.16 3.37
CA VAL A 78 2.72 -6.39 4.17
C VAL A 78 1.60 -6.28 5.18
N GLN A 79 0.71 -7.27 5.20
CA GLN A 79 -0.40 -7.30 6.15
C GLN A 79 0.10 -7.37 7.60
N GLU A 80 -0.61 -6.66 8.49
CA GLU A 80 -0.36 -6.61 9.94
C GLU A 80 -0.18 -8.02 10.56
N GLY A 81 -1.03 -8.98 10.18
CA GLY A 81 -0.99 -10.34 10.70
C GLY A 81 0.28 -11.12 10.32
N VAL A 82 0.83 -10.87 9.12
CA VAL A 82 2.06 -11.53 8.65
C VAL A 82 3.26 -11.08 9.49
N LEU A 83 3.30 -9.80 9.89
CA LEU A 83 4.35 -9.29 10.77
C LEU A 83 4.39 -10.03 12.12
N VAL A 84 3.22 -10.29 12.68
CA VAL A 84 3.08 -10.94 13.99
C VAL A 84 3.35 -12.42 13.92
N GLN A 85 2.86 -13.10 12.88
CA GLN A 85 2.96 -14.55 12.75
C GLN A 85 4.35 -15.00 12.25
N GLU A 86 4.97 -14.22 11.35
CA GLU A 86 6.18 -14.62 10.63
C GLU A 86 7.37 -13.68 10.88
N GLY A 87 7.32 -12.87 11.93
CA GLY A 87 8.28 -11.79 12.19
C GLY A 87 9.76 -12.17 12.10
N LEU A 88 10.14 -13.34 12.63
CA LEU A 88 11.52 -13.83 12.58
C LEU A 88 12.00 -14.16 11.15
N LEU A 89 11.09 -14.60 10.29
CA LEU A 89 11.37 -14.97 8.91
C LEU A 89 11.42 -13.73 7.99
N ILE A 90 10.48 -12.81 8.17
CA ILE A 90 10.31 -11.69 7.24
C ILE A 90 11.27 -10.54 7.54
N ARG A 91 11.65 -10.32 8.81
CA ARG A 91 12.42 -9.13 9.20
C ARG A 91 13.73 -8.99 8.42
N PRO A 92 14.59 -10.02 8.29
CA PRO A 92 15.81 -9.91 7.50
C PRO A 92 15.55 -9.61 6.02
N GLN A 93 14.43 -10.10 5.47
CA GLN A 93 14.03 -9.84 4.08
C GLN A 93 13.61 -8.38 3.90
N LEU A 94 12.81 -7.84 4.81
CA LEU A 94 12.41 -6.42 4.79
C LEU A 94 13.63 -5.48 4.95
N GLU A 95 14.58 -5.83 5.82
CA GLU A 95 15.85 -5.09 5.95
C GLU A 95 16.64 -5.11 4.64
N ALA A 96 16.71 -6.27 3.97
CA ALA A 96 17.37 -6.40 2.68
C ALA A 96 16.66 -5.62 1.56
N LEU A 97 15.33 -5.60 1.52
CA LEU A 97 14.56 -4.77 0.58
C LEU A 97 14.85 -3.28 0.79
N ARG A 98 14.89 -2.82 2.05
CA ARG A 98 15.21 -1.44 2.39
C ARG A 98 16.62 -1.03 1.96
N ILE A 99 17.60 -1.95 2.02
CA ILE A 99 18.96 -1.71 1.50
C ILE A 99 18.93 -1.41 -0.01
N ASN A 100 17.97 -1.97 -0.76
CA ASN A 100 17.75 -1.68 -2.17
C ASN A 100 16.94 -0.39 -2.40
N GLY A 101 16.66 0.37 -1.35
CA GLY A 101 15.90 1.62 -1.38
C GLY A 101 14.39 1.44 -1.41
N VAL A 102 13.89 0.21 -1.35
CA VAL A 102 12.45 -0.10 -1.35
C VAL A 102 11.83 0.34 -0.02
N ARG A 103 10.66 0.97 -0.09
CA ARG A 103 9.89 1.36 1.10
C ARG A 103 9.02 0.21 1.59
N ILE A 104 8.84 0.12 2.90
CA ILE A 104 8.01 -0.92 3.51
C ILE A 104 6.76 -0.29 4.13
N SER A 105 5.59 -0.75 3.71
CA SER A 105 4.30 -0.32 4.24
C SER A 105 3.60 -1.47 4.95
N VAL A 106 2.97 -1.17 6.08
CA VAL A 106 2.13 -2.12 6.83
C VAL A 106 0.68 -1.88 6.46
N ASP A 107 0.04 -2.90 5.90
CA ASP A 107 -1.34 -2.86 5.46
C ASP A 107 -2.30 -3.48 6.48
N ASP A 108 -3.59 -3.18 6.31
CA ASP A 108 -4.70 -3.64 7.16
C ASP A 108 -4.58 -3.23 8.64
N PHE A 109 -3.87 -2.13 8.96
CA PHE A 109 -3.65 -1.73 10.35
C PHE A 109 -4.97 -1.33 11.05
N GLY A 110 -5.14 -1.83 12.27
CA GLY A 110 -6.31 -1.55 13.10
C GLY A 110 -7.32 -2.69 13.10
N THR A 111 -7.00 -3.81 12.44
CA THR A 111 -7.79 -5.06 12.51
C THR A 111 -7.48 -5.89 13.76
N GLY A 112 -6.44 -5.51 14.52
CA GLY A 112 -6.30 -5.85 15.95
C GLY A 112 -5.17 -6.82 16.29
N VAL A 113 -4.08 -6.86 15.51
CA VAL A 113 -3.06 -7.92 15.64
C VAL A 113 -1.69 -7.39 16.13
N ALA A 114 -1.28 -6.19 15.74
CA ALA A 114 0.00 -5.56 16.02
C ALA A 114 -0.15 -4.25 16.80
N GLY A 115 0.43 -4.21 17.99
CA GLY A 115 0.66 -2.97 18.72
C GLY A 115 1.92 -2.24 18.25
N ILE A 116 2.11 -0.99 18.69
CA ILE A 116 3.31 -0.20 18.40
C ILE A 116 4.62 -0.92 18.76
N ALA A 117 4.63 -1.74 19.82
CA ALA A 117 5.81 -2.49 20.24
C ALA A 117 6.26 -3.54 19.21
N VAL A 118 5.31 -4.11 18.44
CA VAL A 118 5.62 -5.01 17.32
C VAL A 118 6.17 -4.20 16.16
N LEU A 119 5.47 -3.13 15.76
CA LEU A 119 5.86 -2.26 14.65
C LEU A 119 7.30 -1.72 14.78
N ARG A 120 7.72 -1.37 16.01
CA ARG A 120 9.09 -0.90 16.31
C ARG A 120 10.21 -1.89 15.96
N GLN A 121 9.89 -3.17 15.77
CA GLN A 121 10.89 -4.20 15.50
C GLN A 121 11.18 -4.34 14.00
N PHE A 122 10.41 -3.69 13.13
CA PHE A 122 10.50 -3.82 11.68
C PHE A 122 10.93 -2.52 11.02
N PRO A 123 11.61 -2.59 9.86
CA PRO A 123 12.11 -1.42 9.14
C PRO A 123 11.00 -0.77 8.28
N ILE A 124 9.93 -0.32 8.92
CA ILE A 124 8.74 0.22 8.26
C ILE A 124 8.87 1.72 7.94
N ASP A 125 8.25 2.15 6.84
CA ASP A 125 8.23 3.53 6.36
C ASP A 125 6.81 4.13 6.33
N GLU A 126 5.79 3.28 6.31
CA GLU A 126 4.40 3.68 6.14
C GLU A 126 3.45 2.74 6.88
N LEU A 127 2.35 3.30 7.39
CA LEU A 127 1.24 2.58 8.03
C LEU A 127 -0.08 2.92 7.33
N LYS A 128 -0.74 1.92 6.75
CA LYS A 128 -2.06 2.07 6.11
C LYS A 128 -3.16 1.60 7.07
N VAL A 129 -4.10 2.50 7.37
CA VAL A 129 -5.21 2.23 8.27
C VAL A 129 -6.39 1.70 7.47
N ASP A 130 -6.81 0.48 7.81
CA ASP A 130 -7.79 -0.29 7.04
C ASP A 130 -9.11 0.48 6.84
N ARG A 131 -9.71 0.24 5.68
CA ARG A 131 -11.00 0.83 5.29
C ARG A 131 -12.11 0.53 6.29
N SER A 132 -12.10 -0.60 7.00
CA SER A 132 -13.15 -0.91 7.97
C SER A 132 -13.13 0.07 9.15
N VAL A 133 -11.95 0.61 9.51
CA VAL A 133 -11.77 1.64 10.54
C VAL A 133 -12.24 2.99 10.01
N ILE A 134 -11.78 3.38 8.81
CA ILE A 134 -12.12 4.66 8.19
C ILE A 134 -13.60 4.78 7.84
N ALA A 135 -14.24 3.69 7.43
CA ALA A 135 -15.67 3.65 7.09
C ALA A 135 -16.58 4.11 8.24
N ARG A 136 -16.12 4.02 9.50
CA ARG A 136 -16.88 4.44 10.68
C ARG A 136 -16.76 5.94 10.98
N LEU A 137 -15.85 6.67 10.33
CA LEU A 137 -15.67 8.10 10.57
C LEU A 137 -16.81 8.96 10.01
N PRO A 138 -17.19 10.07 10.67
CA PRO A 138 -16.62 10.60 11.93
C PRO A 138 -17.18 9.93 13.20
N GLY A 139 -18.18 9.06 13.07
CA GLY A 139 -18.56 8.02 14.03
C GLY A 139 -18.79 8.43 15.49
N THR A 140 -18.54 7.46 16.36
CA THR A 140 -18.55 7.61 17.82
C THR A 140 -17.23 8.18 18.35
N ALA A 141 -17.16 8.47 19.65
CA ALA A 141 -15.89 8.87 20.27
C ALA A 141 -14.82 7.76 20.18
N ASP A 142 -15.23 6.49 20.24
CA ASP A 142 -14.33 5.36 20.16
C ASP A 142 -13.76 5.18 18.74
N ASP A 143 -14.58 5.39 17.70
CA ASP A 143 -14.12 5.36 16.30
C ASP A 143 -13.05 6.42 16.03
N ARG A 144 -13.27 7.65 16.54
CA ARG A 144 -12.30 8.73 16.44
C ARG A 144 -11.01 8.43 17.21
N ALA A 145 -11.14 7.91 18.43
CA ALA A 145 -9.98 7.56 19.26
C ALA A 145 -9.10 6.47 18.62
N MET A 146 -9.69 5.54 17.87
CA MET A 146 -8.97 4.51 17.14
C MET A 146 -8.09 5.10 16.03
N VAL A 147 -8.66 5.99 15.21
CA VAL A 147 -7.97 6.68 14.11
C VAL A 147 -6.88 7.61 14.63
N ASP A 148 -7.16 8.38 15.68
CA ASP A 148 -6.16 9.23 16.35
C ASP A 148 -5.00 8.42 16.92
N THR A 149 -5.27 7.20 17.40
CA THR A 149 -4.24 6.31 17.94
C THR A 149 -3.34 5.77 16.84
N ALA A 150 -3.89 5.40 15.69
CA ALA A 150 -3.09 4.99 14.54
C ALA A 150 -2.15 6.11 14.08
N LEU A 151 -2.67 7.33 13.92
CA LEU A 151 -1.87 8.50 13.55
C LEU A 151 -0.78 8.82 14.58
N ARG A 152 -1.08 8.66 15.88
CA ARG A 152 -0.11 8.83 16.96
C ARG A 152 1.00 7.79 16.90
N HIS A 153 0.68 6.53 16.61
CA HIS A 153 1.68 5.48 16.42
C HIS A 153 2.61 5.81 15.25
N ALA A 154 2.06 6.21 14.10
CA ALA A 154 2.87 6.59 12.94
C ALA A 154 3.82 7.75 13.28
N ARG A 155 3.32 8.80 13.95
CA ARG A 155 4.15 9.94 14.41
C ARG A 155 5.24 9.50 15.40
N GLN A 156 4.95 8.60 16.33
CA GLN A 156 5.93 8.09 17.29
C GLN A 156 7.02 7.22 16.65
N LEU A 157 6.73 6.62 15.50
CA LEU A 157 7.67 5.82 14.72
C LEU A 157 8.38 6.65 13.64
N ASN A 158 7.96 7.91 13.44
CA ASN A 158 8.43 8.78 12.37
C ASN A 158 8.25 8.15 10.98
N ILE A 159 7.05 7.61 10.75
CA ILE A 159 6.61 6.98 9.49
C ILE A 159 5.37 7.68 8.95
N ASP A 160 5.11 7.47 7.66
CA ASP A 160 3.91 7.98 7.00
C ASP A 160 2.66 7.23 7.45
N CYS A 161 1.49 7.88 7.37
CA CYS A 161 0.21 7.28 7.72
C CYS A 161 -0.83 7.56 6.64
N VAL A 162 -1.44 6.50 6.10
CA VAL A 162 -2.39 6.57 4.99
C VAL A 162 -3.75 6.06 5.46
N ALA A 163 -4.80 6.86 5.28
CA ALA A 163 -6.17 6.42 5.57
C ALA A 163 -6.75 5.75 4.32
N GLU A 164 -7.23 4.51 4.45
CA GLU A 164 -7.83 3.79 3.32
C GLU A 164 -9.35 3.84 3.30
N GLY A 165 -9.94 3.78 2.10
CA GLY A 165 -11.39 3.73 1.97
C GLY A 165 -12.09 5.04 2.34
N VAL A 166 -11.46 6.18 2.04
CA VAL A 166 -12.13 7.48 2.15
C VAL A 166 -13.13 7.64 1.01
N GLU A 167 -14.42 7.56 1.33
CA GLU A 167 -15.52 7.52 0.35
C GLU A 167 -16.45 8.73 0.42
N SER A 168 -16.37 9.53 1.50
CA SER A 168 -17.22 10.71 1.69
C SER A 168 -16.45 11.98 2.02
N ALA A 169 -17.06 13.13 1.67
CA ALA A 169 -16.54 14.44 2.03
C ALA A 169 -16.45 14.64 3.56
N ALA A 170 -17.33 14.01 4.33
CA ALA A 170 -17.31 14.07 5.80
C ALA A 170 -16.08 13.35 6.37
N GLN A 171 -15.74 12.16 5.86
CA GLN A 171 -14.53 11.43 6.24
C GLN A 171 -13.28 12.22 5.84
N TRP A 172 -13.24 12.76 4.62
CA TRP A 172 -12.14 13.58 4.12
C TRP A 172 -11.88 14.82 4.99
N ALA A 173 -12.94 15.59 5.27
CA ALA A 173 -12.85 16.77 6.13
C ALA A 173 -12.38 16.41 7.54
N PHE A 174 -12.93 15.34 8.12
CA PHE A 174 -12.52 14.85 9.44
C PHE A 174 -11.02 14.52 9.47
N LEU A 175 -10.52 13.75 8.50
CA LEU A 175 -9.10 13.37 8.44
C LEU A 175 -8.19 14.60 8.29
N ALA A 176 -8.57 15.54 7.41
CA ALA A 176 -7.81 16.77 7.21
C ALA A 176 -7.74 17.64 8.49
N GLU A 177 -8.86 17.80 9.19
CA GLU A 177 -8.93 18.53 10.47
C GLU A 177 -8.08 17.91 11.58
N HIS A 178 -7.89 16.58 11.54
CA HIS A 178 -7.11 15.83 12.55
C HIS A 178 -5.63 15.65 12.14
N GLY A 179 -5.20 16.31 11.06
CA GLY A 179 -3.80 16.38 10.65
C GLY A 179 -3.30 15.12 9.94
N TRP A 180 -4.17 14.46 9.19
CA TRP A 180 -3.79 13.46 8.19
C TRP A 180 -3.27 14.15 6.92
N HIS A 181 -2.30 13.52 6.26
CA HIS A 181 -1.64 14.07 5.07
C HIS A 181 -1.71 13.14 3.85
N ALA A 182 -2.16 11.90 4.02
CA ALA A 182 -2.31 10.93 2.95
C ALA A 182 -3.59 10.10 3.15
N ALA A 183 -4.27 9.82 2.05
CA ALA A 183 -5.47 8.99 2.03
C ALA A 183 -5.64 8.34 0.65
N GLN A 184 -6.28 7.18 0.61
CA GLN A 184 -6.83 6.56 -0.58
C GLN A 184 -8.32 6.31 -0.44
N GLY A 185 -9.06 6.38 -1.55
CA GLY A 185 -10.47 6.01 -1.57
C GLY A 185 -11.25 6.67 -2.70
N TRP A 186 -12.49 6.21 -2.90
CA TRP A 186 -13.33 6.64 -4.02
C TRP A 186 -13.73 8.11 -3.97
N HIS A 187 -13.63 8.76 -2.80
CA HIS A 187 -13.78 10.21 -2.72
C HIS A 187 -12.72 10.95 -3.57
N ILE A 188 -11.53 10.38 -3.69
CA ILE A 188 -10.40 10.91 -4.44
C ILE A 188 -10.44 10.40 -5.88
N SER A 189 -10.51 9.07 -6.02
CA SER A 189 -10.45 8.38 -7.30
C SER A 189 -10.90 6.92 -7.15
N HIS A 190 -11.61 6.40 -8.14
CA HIS A 190 -11.68 4.94 -8.35
C HIS A 190 -10.35 4.41 -8.89
N PRO A 191 -10.07 3.10 -8.76
CA PRO A 191 -8.98 2.46 -9.48
C PRO A 191 -9.07 2.74 -10.99
N MET A 192 -7.93 2.96 -11.63
CA MET A 192 -7.87 3.23 -13.07
C MET A 192 -6.64 2.57 -13.69
N ALA A 193 -6.65 2.42 -15.01
CA ALA A 193 -5.48 1.93 -15.74
C ALA A 193 -4.28 2.89 -15.57
N GLY A 194 -3.07 2.33 -15.49
CA GLY A 194 -1.84 3.11 -15.29
C GLY A 194 -1.58 4.16 -16.36
N THR A 195 -2.17 4.03 -17.55
CA THR A 195 -2.11 5.02 -18.63
C THR A 195 -2.81 6.34 -18.27
N PHE A 196 -3.79 6.34 -17.37
CA PHE A 196 -4.50 7.55 -16.95
C PHE A 196 -3.85 8.29 -15.78
N ILE A 197 -2.96 7.62 -15.03
CA ILE A 197 -2.36 8.17 -13.80
C ILE A 197 -1.59 9.48 -14.06
N PRO A 198 -0.71 9.60 -15.08
CA PRO A 198 -0.05 10.87 -15.42
C PRO A 198 -1.01 12.03 -15.64
N GLY A 199 -2.07 11.81 -16.42
CA GLY A 199 -3.07 12.83 -16.71
C GLY A 199 -3.85 13.20 -15.45
N PHE A 200 -4.15 12.23 -14.59
CA PHE A 200 -4.86 12.46 -13.33
C PHE A 200 -4.04 13.37 -12.40
N VAL A 201 -2.74 13.10 -12.23
CA VAL A 201 -1.82 13.94 -11.44
C VAL A 201 -1.71 15.36 -12.00
N ARG A 202 -1.79 15.52 -13.32
CA ARG A 202 -1.78 16.83 -14.00
C ARG A 202 -3.14 17.52 -14.06
N ASN A 203 -4.18 16.92 -13.48
CA ASN A 203 -5.56 17.40 -13.54
C ASN A 203 -6.12 17.50 -14.98
N GLU A 204 -5.75 16.56 -15.85
CA GLU A 204 -6.27 16.48 -17.22
C GLU A 204 -7.73 15.98 -17.22
N PRO A 205 -8.65 16.61 -17.98
CA PRO A 205 -10.09 16.30 -17.92
C PRO A 205 -10.43 14.83 -18.22
N ASP A 206 -9.78 14.23 -19.21
CA ASP A 206 -10.06 12.85 -19.63
C ASP A 206 -9.66 11.83 -18.55
N ALA A 207 -8.56 12.08 -17.85
CA ALA A 207 -8.09 11.24 -16.75
C ALA A 207 -8.97 11.41 -15.50
N ILE A 208 -9.44 12.63 -15.20
CA ILE A 208 -10.43 12.87 -14.14
C ILE A 208 -11.76 12.17 -14.47
N ALA A 209 -12.15 12.14 -15.76
CA ALA A 209 -13.34 11.41 -16.16
C ALA A 209 -13.17 9.89 -16.00
N ALA A 210 -11.98 9.36 -16.31
CA ALA A 210 -11.64 7.95 -16.08
C ALA A 210 -11.65 7.59 -14.58
N SER A 211 -11.16 8.49 -13.71
CA SER A 211 -11.11 8.28 -12.26
C SER A 211 -12.48 8.18 -11.58
N ARG A 212 -13.55 8.63 -12.24
CA ARG A 212 -14.92 8.60 -11.73
C ARG A 212 -15.71 7.38 -12.18
N ARG A 213 -15.15 6.56 -13.06
CA ARG A 213 -15.81 5.32 -13.49
C ARG A 213 -15.57 4.30 -12.38
N ALA A 214 -16.60 4.00 -11.61
CA ALA A 214 -16.62 2.74 -10.86
C ALA A 214 -16.52 1.62 -11.90
N ASP A 215 -15.55 0.71 -11.74
CA ASP A 215 -15.59 -0.56 -12.46
C ASP A 215 -16.97 -1.19 -12.19
N ALA A 216 -17.81 -1.22 -13.22
CA ALA A 216 -19.13 -1.85 -13.20
C ALA A 216 -19.01 -3.38 -13.13
#